data_AF-A0A2E5Y6X9-F1
#
_entry.id   AF-A0A2E5Y6X9-F1
#
_cell.length_a   1.000
_cell.length_b   1.000
_cell.length_c   1.000
_cell.angle_alpha   90.00
_cell.angle_beta   90.00
_cell.angle_gamma   90.00
#
_symmetry.space_group_name_H-M   'P 1'
#
loop_
_entity.id
_entity.type
_entity.pdbx_description
1 polymer ?
#
loop_
_entity_poly.entity_id
_entity_poly.type
_entity_poly.pdbx_seq_one_letter_code
_entity_poly.pdbx_strand_id
1 'polypeptide(L)'
;MRYVFGLIGVWVSMIISLSAGICAPADAFYRDFEQPMYHGARLHYCTFEGQCGRLVADHYCQLMGYNKTDKFKIAHNVGLTHYIGAPARRCQGWRCDGFKLIRCRGSFSHHPPKPYHYRRERFYYPRYNHFRVDWCLDGRTQCGRQAAYSFCRRLGFSSVRHYELDKHVPATKAIGNQKLCFGFECHAFRQIECFR
;
A
#
# COMPACT_ATOMS: atom_id res chain seq x y z
N MET A 1 -22.11 -27.75 -85.70
CA MET A 1 -21.69 -26.34 -85.73
C MET A 1 -22.59 -25.53 -84.80
N ARG A 2 -21.96 -24.62 -84.03
CA ARG A 2 -22.52 -23.59 -83.13
C ARG A 2 -22.42 -23.87 -81.63
N TYR A 3 -21.71 -22.95 -81.00
CA TYR A 3 -21.13 -22.89 -79.66
C TYR A 3 -22.15 -22.72 -78.54
N VAL A 4 -21.86 -23.33 -77.39
CA VAL A 4 -22.42 -23.04 -76.06
C VAL A 4 -21.24 -22.82 -75.11
N PHE A 5 -21.48 -22.17 -73.96
CA PHE A 5 -20.58 -21.72 -72.89
C PHE A 5 -20.08 -20.29 -73.10
N GLY A 6 -20.29 -19.33 -72.20
CA GLY A 6 -20.81 -19.34 -70.84
C GLY A 6 -20.25 -18.09 -70.16
N LEU A 7 -21.10 -17.09 -69.89
CA LEU A 7 -20.72 -15.85 -69.22
C LEU A 7 -20.40 -16.16 -67.75
N ILE A 8 -19.11 -16.20 -67.40
CA ILE A 8 -18.65 -16.27 -66.01
C ILE A 8 -18.31 -14.85 -65.57
N GLY A 9 -19.09 -14.34 -64.63
CA GLY A 9 -18.89 -13.04 -64.00
C GLY A 9 -17.66 -13.01 -63.11
N VAL A 10 -16.89 -11.93 -63.22
CA VAL A 10 -15.77 -11.65 -62.31
C VAL A 10 -16.24 -10.58 -61.32
N TRP A 11 -16.68 -11.03 -60.14
CA TRP A 11 -16.89 -10.15 -58.98
C TRP A 11 -15.55 -9.96 -58.28
N VAL A 12 -14.96 -8.76 -58.43
CA VAL A 12 -13.76 -8.36 -57.69
C VAL A 12 -14.19 -7.97 -56.28
N SER A 13 -14.12 -8.92 -55.35
CA SER A 13 -14.32 -8.67 -53.92
C SER A 13 -13.13 -7.91 -53.36
N MET A 14 -13.31 -6.62 -53.12
CA MET A 14 -12.41 -5.73 -52.41
C MET A 14 -12.41 -6.11 -50.91
N ILE A 15 -11.42 -6.91 -50.49
CA ILE A 15 -11.25 -7.33 -49.10
C ILE A 15 -10.70 -6.13 -48.30
N ILE A 16 -11.58 -5.41 -47.62
CA ILE A 16 -11.21 -4.39 -46.64
C ILE A 16 -10.63 -5.11 -45.42
N SER A 17 -9.32 -5.07 -45.27
CA SER A 17 -8.62 -5.60 -44.11
C SER A 17 -8.90 -4.72 -42.89
N LEU A 18 -9.82 -5.15 -42.03
CA LEU A 18 -10.06 -4.53 -40.73
C LEU A 18 -8.86 -4.83 -39.83
N SER A 19 -7.92 -3.89 -39.72
CA SER A 19 -6.80 -3.98 -38.79
C SER A 19 -7.33 -3.90 -37.36
N ALA A 20 -7.43 -5.05 -36.70
CA ALA A 20 -7.65 -5.12 -35.26
C ALA A 20 -6.51 -4.38 -34.55
N GLY A 21 -6.84 -3.24 -33.93
CA GLY A 21 -5.90 -2.50 -33.10
C GLY A 21 -5.36 -3.42 -31.99
N ILE A 22 -4.04 -3.62 -31.99
CA ILE A 22 -3.34 -4.30 -30.90
C ILE A 22 -3.47 -3.37 -29.69
N CYS A 23 -4.39 -3.69 -28.77
CA CYS A 23 -4.44 -3.06 -27.46
C CYS A 23 -3.10 -3.40 -26.79
N ALA A 24 -2.24 -2.39 -26.61
CA ALA A 24 -0.96 -2.57 -25.96
C ALA A 24 -1.20 -3.25 -24.59
N PRO A 25 -0.45 -4.31 -24.25
CA PRO A 25 -0.60 -4.94 -22.94
C PRO A 25 -0.38 -3.88 -21.86
N ALA A 26 -1.33 -3.76 -20.94
CA ALA A 26 -1.21 -2.90 -19.77
C ALA A 26 0.18 -3.10 -19.14
N ASP A 27 0.91 -2.01 -18.92
CA ASP A 27 2.29 -2.05 -18.41
C ASP A 27 2.34 -2.91 -17.14
N ALA A 28 2.88 -4.11 -17.31
CA ALA A 28 3.03 -5.07 -16.24
C ALA A 28 4.37 -4.79 -15.57
N PHE A 29 4.33 -4.54 -14.26
CA PHE A 29 5.54 -4.41 -13.46
C PHE A 29 5.70 -5.63 -12.56
N TYR A 30 6.95 -5.93 -12.24
CA TYR A 30 7.32 -7.14 -11.52
C TYR A 30 8.13 -6.80 -10.28
N ARG A 31 7.96 -7.59 -9.22
CA ARG A 31 8.84 -7.54 -8.04
C ARG A 31 9.22 -8.94 -7.61
N ASP A 32 10.51 -9.12 -7.37
CA ASP A 32 11.08 -10.35 -6.84
C ASP A 32 11.19 -10.27 -5.32
N PHE A 33 10.64 -11.28 -4.64
CA PHE A 33 10.78 -11.51 -3.22
C PHE A 33 11.64 -12.75 -3.02
N GLU A 34 12.89 -12.53 -2.66
CA GLU A 34 13.81 -13.60 -2.29
C GLU A 34 13.54 -14.03 -0.84
N GLN A 35 13.49 -15.34 -0.62
CA GLN A 35 13.21 -15.95 0.69
C GLN A 35 12.05 -15.26 1.44
N PRO A 36 10.86 -15.19 0.83
CA PRO A 36 9.76 -14.36 1.34
C PRO A 36 9.38 -14.76 2.77
N MET A 37 9.18 -13.74 3.60
CA MET A 37 8.82 -13.88 5.02
C MET A 37 7.34 -13.60 5.23
N TYR A 38 6.73 -14.29 6.19
CA TYR A 38 5.36 -14.09 6.64
C TYR A 38 5.28 -14.22 8.17
N HIS A 39 4.81 -13.16 8.84
CA HIS A 39 4.78 -13.05 10.32
C HIS A 39 6.12 -13.41 11.00
N GLY A 40 7.24 -12.90 10.48
CA GLY A 40 8.55 -13.03 11.12
C GLY A 40 9.29 -14.36 10.90
N ALA A 41 8.74 -15.28 10.12
CA ALA A 41 9.46 -16.47 9.66
C ALA A 41 9.27 -16.68 8.15
N ARG A 42 10.02 -17.63 7.59
CA ARG A 42 9.97 -17.93 6.15
C ARG A 42 8.60 -18.46 5.77
N LEU A 43 8.06 -18.00 4.64
CA LEU A 43 6.79 -18.48 4.11
C LEU A 43 6.89 -19.97 3.73
N HIS A 44 6.00 -20.79 4.28
CA HIS A 44 5.90 -22.21 3.96
C HIS A 44 5.38 -22.43 2.53
N TYR A 45 5.85 -23.47 1.85
CA TYR A 45 5.52 -23.74 0.45
C TYR A 45 4.06 -24.16 0.23
N CYS A 46 3.43 -24.74 1.25
CA CYS A 46 2.04 -25.20 1.20
C CYS A 46 1.15 -24.47 2.20
N THR A 47 -0.17 -24.50 1.96
CA THR A 47 -1.20 -24.21 2.96
C THR A 47 -1.20 -25.30 4.02
N PHE A 48 -1.91 -25.06 5.13
CA PHE A 48 -2.06 -26.04 6.19
C PHE A 48 -2.84 -27.29 5.73
N GLU A 49 -3.70 -27.14 4.72
CA GLU A 49 -4.50 -28.21 4.11
C GLU A 49 -3.73 -29.00 3.02
N GLY A 50 -2.47 -28.64 2.75
CA GLY A 50 -1.60 -29.36 1.82
C GLY A 50 -1.62 -28.86 0.36
N GLN A 51 -2.28 -27.74 0.07
CA GLN A 51 -2.21 -27.12 -1.26
C GLN A 51 -0.92 -26.31 -1.40
N CYS A 52 -0.12 -26.57 -2.43
CA CYS A 52 1.25 -26.05 -2.50
C CYS A 52 1.53 -25.14 -3.70
N GLY A 53 2.61 -24.35 -3.60
CA GLY A 53 3.17 -23.61 -4.71
C GLY A 53 2.34 -22.38 -5.11
N ARG A 54 1.77 -22.40 -6.32
CA ARG A 54 1.18 -21.20 -6.95
C ARG A 54 0.08 -20.57 -6.10
N LEU A 55 -0.78 -21.37 -5.48
CA LEU A 55 -1.89 -20.87 -4.65
C LEU A 55 -1.37 -20.04 -3.48
N VAL A 56 -0.34 -20.54 -2.78
CA VAL A 56 0.30 -19.83 -1.67
C VAL A 56 1.03 -18.58 -2.17
N ALA A 57 1.73 -18.69 -3.31
CA ALA A 57 2.45 -17.57 -3.88
C ALA A 57 1.51 -16.45 -4.35
N ASP A 58 0.37 -16.78 -4.96
CA ASP A 58 -0.64 -15.82 -5.41
C ASP A 58 -1.23 -15.07 -4.22
N HIS A 59 -1.60 -15.79 -3.17
CA HIS A 59 -2.08 -15.18 -1.93
C HIS A 59 -1.00 -14.28 -1.29
N TYR A 60 0.27 -14.70 -1.29
CA TYR A 60 1.37 -13.85 -0.83
C TYR A 60 1.48 -12.57 -1.66
N CYS A 61 1.43 -12.66 -2.99
CA CYS A 61 1.48 -11.49 -3.88
C CYS A 61 0.32 -10.53 -3.63
N GLN A 62 -0.89 -11.05 -3.41
CA GLN A 62 -2.07 -10.24 -3.07
C GLN A 62 -1.88 -9.50 -1.74
N LEU A 63 -1.34 -10.16 -0.71
CA LEU A 63 -1.00 -9.51 0.57
C LEU A 63 0.06 -8.41 0.41
N MET A 64 0.97 -8.56 -0.56
CA MET A 64 1.99 -7.56 -0.88
C MET A 64 1.48 -6.44 -1.82
N GLY A 65 0.20 -6.48 -2.23
CA GLY A 65 -0.41 -5.45 -3.09
C GLY A 65 -0.24 -5.68 -4.59
N TYR A 66 0.06 -6.90 -5.02
CA TYR A 66 0.19 -7.30 -6.43
C TYR A 66 -0.99 -8.16 -6.87
N ASN A 67 -1.20 -8.30 -8.17
CA ASN A 67 -2.36 -9.01 -8.70
C ASN A 67 -2.23 -10.53 -8.50
N LYS A 68 -1.06 -11.07 -8.85
CA LYS A 68 -0.76 -12.52 -8.81
C LYS A 68 0.73 -12.81 -8.95
N THR A 69 1.10 -14.08 -8.83
CA THR A 69 2.45 -14.57 -9.08
C THR A 69 2.69 -14.75 -10.57
N ASP A 70 3.84 -14.26 -11.03
CA ASP A 70 4.39 -14.59 -12.34
C ASP A 70 5.09 -15.96 -12.29
N LYS A 71 6.10 -16.08 -11.43
CA LYS A 71 6.86 -17.32 -11.20
C LYS A 71 7.26 -17.46 -9.74
N PHE A 72 7.53 -18.70 -9.33
CA PHE A 72 8.06 -19.00 -8.00
C PHE A 72 9.05 -20.15 -8.06
N LYS A 73 9.91 -20.25 -7.04
CA LYS A 73 10.86 -21.35 -6.85
C LYS A 73 10.78 -21.84 -5.41
N ILE A 74 10.74 -23.16 -5.23
CA ILE A 74 10.78 -23.79 -3.91
C ILE A 74 12.20 -23.80 -3.36
N ALA A 75 12.32 -23.74 -2.03
CA ALA A 75 13.51 -24.04 -1.26
C ALA A 75 13.16 -25.18 -0.31
N HIS A 76 13.85 -26.32 -0.48
CA HIS A 76 13.60 -27.48 0.35
C HIS A 76 14.29 -27.38 1.71
N ASN A 77 13.71 -28.04 2.71
CA ASN A 77 14.33 -28.31 4.00
C ASN A 77 14.87 -27.07 4.72
N VAL A 78 14.08 -25.99 4.73
CA VAL A 78 14.49 -24.68 5.28
C VAL A 78 14.25 -24.56 6.79
N GLY A 79 13.72 -25.61 7.43
CA GLY A 79 13.59 -25.69 8.89
C GLY A 79 12.31 -25.05 9.42
N LEU A 80 12.36 -23.77 9.78
CA LEU A 80 11.22 -23.06 10.37
C LEU A 80 10.47 -22.27 9.30
N THR A 81 9.17 -22.51 9.18
CA THR A 81 8.30 -21.79 8.25
C THR A 81 6.89 -21.55 8.79
N HIS A 82 6.20 -20.56 8.23
CA HIS A 82 4.81 -20.20 8.57
C HIS A 82 3.86 -20.46 7.42
N TYR A 83 2.70 -21.04 7.73
CA TYR A 83 1.61 -21.23 6.78
C TYR A 83 0.91 -19.90 6.51
N ILE A 84 0.64 -19.61 5.24
CA ILE A 84 -0.21 -18.47 4.88
C ILE A 84 -1.66 -18.73 5.31
N GLY A 85 -2.32 -17.76 5.93
CA GLY A 85 -3.70 -17.90 6.40
C GLY A 85 -3.90 -18.73 7.68
N ALA A 86 -2.84 -19.31 8.24
CA ALA A 86 -2.89 -20.06 9.51
C ALA A 86 -1.73 -19.66 10.44
N PRO A 87 -1.65 -18.40 10.91
CA PRO A 87 -0.47 -17.84 11.59
C PRO A 87 -0.13 -18.51 12.94
N ALA A 88 -1.11 -19.15 13.58
CA ALA A 88 -0.90 -19.93 14.80
C ALA A 88 -0.21 -21.28 14.54
N ARG A 89 -0.18 -21.76 13.29
CA ARG A 89 0.45 -23.03 12.90
C ARG A 89 1.74 -22.77 12.14
N ARG A 90 2.75 -23.58 12.43
CA ARG A 90 4.11 -23.44 11.88
C ARG A 90 4.62 -24.83 11.52
N CYS A 91 5.39 -24.93 10.45
CA CYS A 91 6.17 -26.14 10.19
C CYS A 91 7.54 -25.95 10.83
N GLN A 92 7.93 -26.93 11.65
CA GLN A 92 9.23 -26.99 12.31
C GLN A 92 9.90 -28.32 11.99
N GLY A 93 11.10 -28.26 11.44
CA GLY A 93 11.93 -29.44 11.20
C GLY A 93 12.48 -29.48 9.78
N TRP A 94 13.33 -30.46 9.52
CA TRP A 94 14.07 -30.55 8.27
C TRP A 94 13.17 -30.81 7.05
N ARG A 95 11.93 -31.29 7.21
CA ARG A 95 10.98 -31.55 6.10
C ARG A 95 10.18 -30.33 5.66
N CYS A 96 10.40 -29.18 6.30
CA CYS A 96 9.64 -27.97 6.02
C CYS A 96 10.24 -27.24 4.84
N ASP A 97 9.42 -27.06 3.81
CA ASP A 97 9.79 -26.36 2.59
C ASP A 97 9.27 -24.92 2.62
N GLY A 98 10.02 -24.02 2.02
CA GLY A 98 9.63 -22.63 1.84
C GLY A 98 9.81 -22.18 0.41
N PHE A 99 9.59 -20.90 0.17
CA PHE A 99 9.93 -20.32 -1.13
C PHE A 99 11.40 -19.85 -1.13
N LYS A 100 12.09 -20.09 -2.24
CA LYS A 100 13.36 -19.43 -2.58
C LYS A 100 13.10 -18.06 -3.20
N LEU A 101 12.09 -17.99 -4.07
CA LEU A 101 11.73 -16.80 -4.82
C LEU A 101 10.22 -16.81 -5.09
N ILE A 102 9.59 -15.65 -4.94
CA ILE A 102 8.28 -15.36 -5.54
C ILE A 102 8.43 -14.08 -6.37
N ARG A 103 8.13 -14.14 -7.68
CA ARG A 103 7.99 -12.97 -8.53
C ARG A 103 6.53 -12.59 -8.60
N CYS A 104 6.16 -11.45 -8.03
CA CYS A 104 4.82 -10.92 -8.14
C CYS A 104 4.69 -10.02 -9.37
N ARG A 105 3.53 -10.08 -10.03
CA ARG A 105 3.15 -9.24 -11.16
C ARG A 105 2.05 -8.28 -10.72
N GLY A 106 2.29 -6.99 -10.92
CA GLY A 106 1.29 -5.93 -10.83
C GLY A 106 0.93 -5.42 -12.22
N SER A 107 -0.16 -4.67 -12.28
CA SER A 107 -0.53 -3.88 -13.46
C SER A 107 -0.72 -2.44 -13.05
N PHE A 108 -0.18 -1.49 -13.80
CA PHE A 108 -0.59 -0.11 -13.64
C PHE A 108 -2.03 0.04 -14.12
N SER A 109 -2.92 0.48 -13.23
CA SER A 109 -4.24 0.93 -13.63
C SER A 109 -4.13 2.38 -14.08
N HIS A 110 -4.59 2.68 -15.29
CA HIS A 110 -4.74 4.08 -15.76
C HIS A 110 -5.73 4.87 -14.90
N HIS A 111 -6.54 4.18 -14.11
CA HIS A 111 -7.30 4.75 -13.02
C HIS A 111 -6.53 4.48 -11.72
N PRO A 112 -5.72 5.42 -11.21
CA PRO A 112 -5.10 5.25 -9.91
C PRO A 112 -6.20 4.92 -8.90
N PRO A 113 -5.99 3.92 -8.01
CA PRO A 113 -6.97 3.62 -6.98
C PRO A 113 -7.31 4.93 -6.25
N LYS A 114 -8.60 5.19 -6.01
CA LYS A 114 -9.02 6.34 -5.20
C LYS A 114 -8.19 6.29 -3.91
N PRO A 115 -7.46 7.36 -3.52
CA PRO A 115 -6.60 7.32 -2.36
C PRO A 115 -7.45 7.01 -1.13
N TYR A 116 -7.47 5.73 -0.75
CA TYR A 116 -8.30 5.22 0.32
C TYR A 116 -7.53 5.55 1.62
N HIS A 117 -8.10 6.49 2.38
CA HIS A 117 -7.86 6.74 3.82
C HIS A 117 -6.65 7.54 4.35
N TYR A 118 -5.69 8.02 3.56
CA TYR A 118 -4.66 8.94 4.12
C TYR A 118 -4.90 10.43 3.83
N ARG A 119 -6.03 10.77 3.19
CA ARG A 119 -6.37 12.17 2.88
C ARG A 119 -6.69 12.96 4.15
N ARG A 120 -7.13 12.32 5.22
CA ARG A 120 -7.53 12.98 6.46
C ARG A 120 -7.19 12.10 7.65
N GLU A 121 -6.41 12.63 8.59
CA GLU A 121 -6.08 11.97 9.84
C GLU A 121 -6.44 12.89 11.01
N ARG A 122 -7.03 12.33 12.07
CA ARG A 122 -7.47 13.09 13.23
C ARG A 122 -6.68 12.65 14.46
N PHE A 123 -5.88 13.58 14.97
CA PHE A 123 -5.05 13.38 16.15
C PHE A 123 -5.76 13.95 17.37
N TYR A 124 -6.10 13.07 18.32
CA TYR A 124 -6.63 13.46 19.62
C TYR A 124 -5.49 13.65 20.62
N TYR A 125 -5.54 14.74 21.37
CA TYR A 125 -4.49 15.14 22.32
C TYR A 125 -3.07 15.02 21.73
N PRO A 126 -2.82 15.62 20.55
CA PRO A 126 -1.58 15.43 19.79
C PRO A 126 -0.36 15.71 20.65
N ARG A 127 0.62 14.81 20.55
CA ARG A 127 1.89 14.88 21.28
C ARG A 127 3.05 15.01 20.32
N TYR A 128 4.07 15.74 20.76
CA TYR A 128 5.35 15.81 20.10
C TYR A 128 6.43 15.40 21.12
N ASN A 129 7.06 14.25 20.85
CA ASN A 129 7.81 13.49 21.87
C ASN A 129 6.90 13.10 23.05
N HIS A 130 7.27 13.48 24.27
CA HIS A 130 6.56 13.11 25.50
C HIS A 130 5.51 14.15 25.96
N PHE A 131 5.43 15.33 25.32
CA PHE A 131 4.58 16.44 25.74
C PHE A 131 3.44 16.70 24.75
N ARG A 132 2.33 17.25 25.25
CA ARG A 132 1.25 17.75 24.40
C ARG A 132 1.73 18.94 23.58
N VAL A 133 1.31 19.01 22.33
CA VAL A 133 1.67 20.13 21.45
C VAL A 133 1.04 21.40 21.98
N ASP A 134 1.88 22.41 22.23
CA ASP A 134 1.44 23.72 22.66
C ASP A 134 0.57 24.40 21.59
N TRP A 135 -0.44 25.14 22.03
CA TRP A 135 -1.34 25.90 21.15
C TRP A 135 -0.58 26.91 20.27
N CYS A 136 0.54 27.44 20.76
CA CYS A 136 1.38 28.44 20.11
C CYS A 136 2.65 27.81 19.51
N LEU A 137 3.05 28.27 18.33
CA LEU A 137 4.19 27.68 17.60
C LEU A 137 5.50 27.85 18.38
N ASP A 138 5.69 28.98 19.04
CA ASP A 138 6.86 29.32 19.85
C ASP A 138 6.55 29.35 21.38
N GLY A 139 5.33 28.96 21.76
CA GLY A 139 4.82 28.96 23.13
C GLY A 139 4.20 30.29 23.60
N ARG A 140 4.13 31.33 22.76
CA ARG A 140 3.45 32.61 23.10
C ARG A 140 2.74 33.26 21.92
N THR A 141 3.35 33.21 20.75
CA THR A 141 2.87 33.80 19.51
C THR A 141 2.58 32.72 18.46
N GLN A 142 1.99 33.13 17.34
CA GLN A 142 1.75 32.24 16.20
C GLN A 142 0.90 30.99 16.56
N CYS A 143 -0.26 31.25 17.15
CA CYS A 143 -1.08 30.22 17.79
C CYS A 143 -2.19 29.65 16.89
N GLY A 144 -2.73 28.50 17.29
CA GLY A 144 -3.81 27.81 16.60
C GLY A 144 -3.35 27.25 15.26
N ARG A 145 -3.83 27.82 14.15
CA ARG A 145 -3.63 27.23 12.81
C ARG A 145 -2.16 27.04 12.45
N GLN A 146 -1.28 27.98 12.80
CA GLN A 146 0.14 27.94 12.43
C GLN A 146 0.89 26.81 13.16
N ALA A 147 0.63 26.63 14.46
CA ALA A 147 1.15 25.52 15.24
C ALA A 147 0.57 24.17 14.77
N ALA A 148 -0.75 24.11 14.52
CA ALA A 148 -1.40 22.91 13.98
C ALA A 148 -0.85 22.53 12.59
N TYR A 149 -0.56 23.52 11.75
CA TYR A 149 0.01 23.31 10.42
C TYR A 149 1.42 22.77 10.50
N SER A 150 2.24 23.33 11.38
CA SER A 150 3.60 22.84 11.62
C SER A 150 3.59 21.40 12.13
N PHE A 151 2.62 21.02 12.97
CA PHE A 151 2.41 19.64 13.40
C PHE A 151 2.07 18.71 12.23
N CYS A 152 1.06 19.06 11.43
CA CYS A 152 0.65 18.27 10.27
C CYS A 152 1.76 18.12 9.22
N ARG A 153 2.54 19.18 8.95
CA ARG A 153 3.66 19.15 8.01
C ARG A 153 4.77 18.20 8.46
N ARG A 154 5.11 18.18 9.75
CA ARG A 154 6.11 17.25 10.31
C ARG A 154 5.69 15.78 10.18
N LEU A 155 4.39 15.51 10.09
CA LEU A 155 3.83 14.17 9.87
C LEU A 155 3.56 13.84 8.39
N GLY A 156 3.96 14.72 7.46
CA GLY A 156 3.85 14.48 6.01
C GLY A 156 2.51 14.86 5.37
N PHE A 157 1.63 15.57 6.08
CA PHE A 157 0.37 16.09 5.53
C PHE A 157 0.59 17.42 4.78
N SER A 158 -0.35 17.81 3.92
CA SER A 158 -0.26 19.04 3.10
C SER A 158 -0.93 20.24 3.77
N SER A 159 -1.92 20.00 4.64
CA SER A 159 -2.76 21.04 5.23
C SER A 159 -3.41 20.64 6.57
N VAL A 160 -4.06 21.60 7.21
CA VAL A 160 -4.90 21.42 8.41
C VAL A 160 -6.33 21.75 8.03
N ARG A 161 -7.27 20.90 8.41
CA ARG A 161 -8.71 21.12 8.19
C ARG A 161 -9.40 21.65 9.42
N HIS A 162 -9.05 21.14 10.59
CA HIS A 162 -9.69 21.48 11.84
C HIS A 162 -8.70 21.38 12.99
N TYR A 163 -8.89 22.19 14.03
CA TYR A 163 -8.11 22.12 15.26
C TYR A 163 -8.94 22.73 16.41
N GLU A 164 -8.76 22.17 17.62
CA GLU A 164 -9.52 22.58 18.81
C GLU A 164 -8.56 22.88 19.97
N LEU A 165 -8.83 23.98 20.68
CA LEU A 165 -8.07 24.42 21.85
C LEU A 165 -8.46 23.62 23.09
N ASP A 166 -7.45 23.23 23.86
CA ASP A 166 -7.59 22.70 25.21
C ASP A 166 -6.88 23.63 26.18
N LYS A 167 -7.64 24.22 27.11
CA LYS A 167 -7.14 25.23 28.06
C LYS A 167 -6.66 24.56 29.35
N HIS A 168 -5.77 25.25 30.06
CA HIS A 168 -5.27 24.84 31.38
C HIS A 168 -4.67 23.42 31.43
N VAL A 169 -3.78 23.13 30.49
CA VAL A 169 -3.10 21.84 30.38
C VAL A 169 -1.81 21.88 31.19
N PRO A 170 -1.50 20.90 32.07
CA PRO A 170 -0.39 21.01 33.02
C PRO A 170 1.00 21.22 32.40
N ALA A 171 1.23 20.63 31.22
CA ALA A 171 2.50 20.74 30.51
C ALA A 171 2.32 20.63 28.99
N THR A 172 2.98 21.53 28.26
CA THR A 172 2.97 21.56 26.80
C THR A 172 4.36 21.85 26.24
N LYS A 173 4.56 21.51 24.97
CA LYS A 173 5.81 21.78 24.24
C LYS A 173 5.52 22.47 22.91
N ALA A 174 6.10 23.64 22.73
CA ALA A 174 6.02 24.41 21.50
C ALA A 174 6.73 23.70 20.35
N ILE A 175 6.07 23.59 19.20
CA ILE A 175 6.56 22.77 18.08
C ILE A 175 7.58 23.49 17.18
N GLY A 176 7.67 24.82 17.27
CA GLY A 176 8.62 25.64 16.51
C GLY A 176 9.99 25.71 17.18
N ASN A 177 10.03 26.08 18.46
CA ASN A 177 11.27 26.32 19.21
C ASN A 177 11.52 25.32 20.35
N GLN A 178 10.66 24.31 20.51
CA GLN A 178 10.78 23.27 21.55
C GLN A 178 10.67 23.76 23.00
N LYS A 179 10.21 24.99 23.23
CA LYS A 179 10.03 25.55 24.57
C LYS A 179 8.95 24.79 25.34
N LEU A 180 9.22 24.52 26.61
CA LEU A 180 8.27 23.89 27.53
C LEU A 180 7.45 24.97 28.25
N CYS A 181 6.17 24.68 28.46
CA CYS A 181 5.29 25.44 29.33
C CYS A 181 4.80 24.50 30.43
N PHE A 182 4.79 24.99 31.67
CA PHE A 182 4.27 24.28 32.84
C PHE A 182 3.33 25.19 33.62
N GLY A 183 2.23 24.62 34.12
CA GLY A 183 1.25 25.33 34.95
C GLY A 183 -0.10 25.55 34.25
N PHE A 184 -1.00 26.23 34.95
CA PHE A 184 -2.39 26.43 34.49
C PHE A 184 -2.52 27.38 33.29
N GLU A 185 -1.53 28.24 33.03
CA GLU A 185 -1.56 29.15 31.88
C GLU A 185 -1.26 28.46 30.54
N CYS A 186 -0.86 27.18 30.56
CA CYS A 186 -0.48 26.47 29.36
C CYS A 186 -1.71 25.91 28.62
N HIS A 187 -1.62 25.93 27.30
CA HIS A 187 -2.72 25.56 26.41
C HIS A 187 -2.22 24.60 25.34
N ALA A 188 -3.01 23.58 25.03
CA ALA A 188 -2.66 22.57 24.04
C ALA A 188 -3.74 22.43 22.98
N PHE A 189 -3.50 21.58 21.99
CA PHE A 189 -4.55 21.13 21.10
C PHE A 189 -5.31 19.95 21.72
N ARG A 190 -6.64 20.03 21.78
CA ARG A 190 -7.51 18.87 22.06
C ARG A 190 -7.56 17.93 20.86
N GLN A 191 -7.61 18.51 19.67
CA GLN A 191 -7.70 17.78 18.42
C GLN A 191 -6.98 18.55 17.31
N ILE A 192 -6.31 17.85 16.40
CA ILE A 192 -5.86 18.38 15.10
C ILE A 192 -6.29 17.41 14.01
N GLU A 193 -6.92 17.94 12.96
CA GLU A 193 -7.28 17.19 11.75
C GLU A 193 -6.35 17.62 10.60
N CYS A 194 -5.43 16.72 10.25
CA CYS A 194 -4.48 16.91 9.15
C CYS A 194 -5.06 16.37 7.84
N PHE A 195 -4.70 17.00 6.73
CA PHE A 195 -5.18 16.62 5.41
C PHE A 195 -4.06 16.58 4.38
N ARG A 196 -4.11 15.61 3.45
CA ARG A 196 -3.16 15.47 2.34
C ARG A 196 -3.86 15.62 0.99
#